data_AF-A0AA37MRI3-F1
#
_entry.id   AF-A0AA37MRI3-F1
#
_cell.length_a   1.000
_cell.length_b   1.000
_cell.length_c   1.000
_cell.angle_alpha   90.00
_cell.angle_beta   90.00
_cell.angle_gamma   90.00
#
_symmetry.space_group_name_H-M   'P 1'
#
loop_
_entity.id
_entity.type
_entity.pdbx_description
1 polymer ?
#
loop_
_entity_poly.entity_id
_entity_poly.type
_entity_poly.pdbx_seq_one_letter_code
_entity_poly.pdbx_strand_id
1 'polypeptide(L)'
;MQGVNLHDDRAHALMNRFRFIPDARLDDLMISYATDGGGVGPHFDSYDVFLLQVHGKRRWRFGAQRDLSLKPGLPLKVLQHFEPAEEWVLEPGDMLYLPPHIAHDGIAEGECMTASIGFRAPSAHELTAQFLYHLAERMGDASDGPKGNARYRDPAQEPVSSPAALPPLLIDRVGAILANVNWNEKDIAAFLGTYLSEPKANVVFDPPERVLNEQKFVERAKKTGVRLDRKTILLYDARSFFVNGEAELLSSKLKKWLPELADTRCLEAKRFVTLTDESSMTALLHEWYCAGWLRTGALP
;
A
#
# COMPACT_ATOMS: atom_id res chain seq x y z
N MET A 1 -16.45 7.71 -3.38
CA MET A 1 -15.91 6.55 -4.10
C MET A 1 -14.44 6.43 -3.71
N GLN A 2 -14.00 5.27 -3.23
CA GLN A 2 -12.60 4.99 -2.87
C GLN A 2 -11.78 4.59 -4.11
N GLY A 3 -10.46 4.71 -4.07
CA GLY A 3 -9.57 4.17 -5.11
C GLY A 3 -9.73 4.76 -6.52
N VAL A 4 -10.20 6.00 -6.67
CA VAL A 4 -10.51 6.58 -8.00
C VAL A 4 -9.27 6.65 -8.90
N ASN A 5 -8.09 6.88 -8.32
CA ASN A 5 -6.80 6.84 -9.01
C ASN A 5 -6.51 5.49 -9.70
N LEU A 6 -7.09 4.39 -9.22
CA LEU A 6 -6.94 3.06 -9.82
C LEU A 6 -7.79 2.87 -11.09
N HIS A 7 -8.69 3.82 -11.39
CA HIS A 7 -9.64 3.72 -12.50
C HIS A 7 -9.54 4.86 -13.52
N ASP A 8 -9.18 6.08 -13.12
CA ASP A 8 -9.10 7.26 -13.99
C ASP A 8 -7.66 7.84 -14.07
N ASP A 9 -7.18 8.11 -15.28
CA ASP A 9 -5.81 8.62 -15.53
C ASP A 9 -5.57 10.01 -14.92
N ARG A 10 -6.59 10.88 -14.87
CA ARG A 10 -6.47 12.23 -14.31
C ARG A 10 -6.41 12.18 -12.79
N ALA A 11 -7.21 11.30 -12.17
CA ALA A 11 -7.12 11.04 -10.73
C ALA A 11 -5.75 10.47 -10.35
N HIS A 12 -5.20 9.55 -11.16
CA HIS A 12 -3.83 9.05 -10.96
C HIS A 12 -2.77 10.14 -11.12
N ALA A 13 -2.90 11.00 -12.13
CA ALA A 13 -2.00 12.12 -12.33
C ALA A 13 -2.02 13.11 -11.15
N LEU A 14 -3.21 13.38 -10.59
CA LEU A 14 -3.35 14.17 -9.37
C LEU A 14 -2.65 13.49 -8.18
N MET A 15 -2.87 12.19 -7.97
CA MET A 15 -2.19 11.42 -6.91
C MET A 15 -0.67 11.52 -7.03
N ASN A 16 -0.11 11.44 -8.24
CA ASN A 16 1.33 11.52 -8.47
C ASN A 16 1.96 12.87 -8.08
N ARG A 17 1.17 13.95 -7.95
CA ARG A 17 1.65 15.25 -7.44
C ARG A 17 2.05 15.20 -5.96
N PHE A 18 1.59 14.19 -5.23
CA PHE A 18 1.87 13.98 -3.81
C PHE A 18 3.06 13.04 -3.56
N ARG A 19 3.77 12.60 -4.60
CA ARG A 19 4.98 11.76 -4.49
C ARG A 19 6.23 12.53 -4.03
N PHE A 20 6.04 13.61 -3.27
CA PHE A 20 7.01 14.13 -2.30
C PHE A 20 6.92 13.37 -0.96
N ILE A 21 5.83 12.62 -0.76
CA ILE A 21 5.65 11.60 0.27
C ILE A 21 6.06 10.25 -0.30
N PRO A 22 6.69 9.36 0.49
CA PRO A 22 7.03 8.02 0.02
C PRO A 22 5.80 7.25 -0.46
N ASP A 23 5.90 6.58 -1.61
CA ASP A 23 4.81 5.74 -2.17
C ASP A 23 4.28 4.71 -1.16
N ALA A 24 5.17 4.18 -0.31
CA ALA A 24 4.84 3.24 0.75
C ALA A 24 3.86 3.81 1.82
N ARG A 25 3.69 5.13 1.88
CA ARG A 25 2.77 5.83 2.78
C ARG A 25 1.53 6.38 2.08
N LEU A 26 1.48 6.40 0.76
CA LEU A 26 0.30 6.84 0.01
C LEU A 26 -0.72 5.69 -0.08
N ASP A 27 -2.01 5.95 0.19
CA ASP A 27 -3.06 4.93 0.06
C ASP A 27 -3.81 5.04 -1.27
N ASP A 28 -4.75 5.98 -1.36
CA ASP A 28 -5.57 6.18 -2.53
C ASP A 28 -6.09 7.62 -2.65
N LEU A 29 -6.79 7.87 -3.76
CA LEU A 29 -7.56 9.09 -3.99
C LEU A 29 -9.05 8.74 -3.90
N MET A 30 -9.69 9.21 -2.84
CA MET A 30 -11.13 9.12 -2.63
C MET A 30 -11.80 10.39 -3.15
N ILE A 31 -12.93 10.26 -3.86
CA ILE A 31 -13.75 11.42 -4.25
C ILE A 31 -15.12 11.32 -3.59
N SER A 32 -15.49 12.38 -2.88
CA SER A 32 -16.84 12.57 -2.37
C SER A 32 -17.63 13.54 -3.26
N TYR A 33 -18.92 13.28 -3.40
CA TYR A 33 -19.90 14.16 -4.01
C TYR A 33 -20.99 14.42 -2.97
N ALA A 34 -21.42 15.68 -2.83
CA ALA A 34 -22.48 16.05 -1.91
C ALA A 34 -23.30 17.21 -2.46
N THR A 35 -24.59 17.22 -2.13
CA THR A 35 -25.49 18.36 -2.30
C THR A 35 -25.55 19.20 -1.03
N ASP A 36 -26.25 20.33 -1.08
CA ASP A 36 -26.35 21.28 0.02
C ASP A 36 -26.66 20.63 1.38
N GLY A 37 -25.88 20.99 2.40
CA GLY A 37 -25.97 20.41 3.74
C GLY A 37 -25.41 18.99 3.89
N GLY A 38 -24.95 18.37 2.80
CA GLY A 38 -24.39 17.02 2.80
C GLY A 38 -23.01 16.94 3.47
N GLY A 39 -22.82 15.90 4.29
CA GLY A 39 -21.58 15.61 5.00
C GLY A 39 -21.62 14.23 5.66
N VAL A 40 -20.52 13.82 6.28
CA VAL A 40 -20.40 12.53 7.01
C VAL A 40 -20.51 12.68 8.52
N GLY A 41 -20.65 13.92 9.00
CA GLY A 41 -20.63 14.28 10.41
C GLY A 41 -19.20 14.47 10.97
N PRO A 42 -19.09 15.01 12.19
CA PRO A 42 -17.80 15.24 12.82
C PRO A 42 -17.11 13.92 13.16
N HIS A 43 -15.87 13.79 12.71
CA HIS A 43 -15.06 12.58 12.88
C HIS A 43 -13.58 12.94 12.95
N PHE A 44 -12.74 11.93 13.06
CA PHE A 44 -11.30 12.05 12.93
C PHE A 44 -10.75 10.83 12.20
N ASP A 45 -9.61 11.01 11.56
CA ASP A 45 -8.89 9.93 10.90
C ASP A 45 -7.63 9.56 11.68
N SER A 46 -7.16 8.32 11.54
CA SER A 46 -5.89 7.86 12.11
C SER A 46 -4.71 8.02 11.14
N TYR A 47 -4.94 8.73 10.03
CA TYR A 47 -3.97 8.96 8.96
C TYR A 47 -3.96 10.43 8.56
N ASP A 48 -2.86 10.83 7.93
CA ASP A 48 -2.74 12.10 7.22
C ASP A 48 -3.69 12.15 6.01
N VAL A 49 -4.26 13.32 5.72
CA VAL A 49 -5.10 13.52 4.53
C VAL A 49 -4.95 14.93 3.96
N PHE A 50 -4.92 15.05 2.64
CA PHE A 50 -5.17 16.31 1.94
C PHE A 50 -6.58 16.31 1.37
N LEU A 51 -7.35 17.34 1.70
CA LEU A 51 -8.71 17.58 1.23
C LEU A 51 -8.67 18.69 0.19
N LEU A 52 -8.61 18.29 -1.08
CA LEU A 52 -8.62 19.21 -2.22
C LEU A 52 -10.07 19.43 -2.68
N GLN A 53 -10.52 20.67 -2.67
CA GLN A 53 -11.81 21.02 -3.23
C GLN A 53 -11.70 21.08 -4.75
N VAL A 54 -12.47 20.24 -5.47
CA VAL A 54 -12.37 20.13 -6.94
C VAL A 54 -13.59 20.69 -7.67
N HIS A 55 -14.72 20.82 -6.99
CA HIS A 55 -15.94 21.43 -7.54
C HIS A 55 -16.81 22.01 -6.41
N GLY A 56 -17.49 23.13 -6.66
CA GLY A 56 -18.36 23.77 -5.68
C GLY A 56 -17.63 24.19 -4.41
N LYS A 57 -18.38 24.41 -3.32
CA LYS A 57 -17.85 24.88 -2.04
C LYS A 57 -18.11 23.91 -0.91
N ARG A 58 -17.20 23.85 0.05
CA ARG A 58 -17.37 23.07 1.29
C ARG A 58 -16.86 23.85 2.49
N ARG A 59 -17.70 23.96 3.52
CA ARG A 59 -17.33 24.51 4.82
C ARG A 59 -16.71 23.42 5.66
N TRP A 60 -15.44 23.59 5.99
CA TRP A 60 -14.68 22.72 6.86
C TRP A 60 -14.53 23.37 8.23
N ARG A 61 -14.90 22.63 9.26
CA ARG A 61 -14.64 22.96 10.67
C ARG A 61 -13.69 21.93 11.23
N PHE A 62 -12.67 22.33 11.96
CA PHE A 62 -11.68 21.40 12.50
C PHE A 62 -10.99 21.90 13.77
N GLY A 63 -10.38 21.00 14.52
CA GLY A 63 -9.66 21.33 15.75
C GLY A 63 -8.95 20.16 16.42
N ALA A 64 -7.90 20.46 17.17
CA ALA A 64 -7.10 19.48 17.93
C ALA A 64 -7.72 19.18 19.31
N GLN A 65 -9.01 18.81 19.34
CA GLN A 65 -9.68 18.44 20.59
C GLN A 65 -9.12 17.14 21.18
N ARG A 66 -9.10 17.02 22.51
CA ARG A 66 -8.59 15.83 23.21
C ARG A 66 -9.63 14.73 23.37
N ASP A 67 -10.88 15.10 23.58
CA ASP A 67 -11.98 14.13 23.67
C ASP A 67 -12.30 13.63 22.26
N LEU A 68 -12.05 12.35 22.02
CA LEU A 68 -12.37 11.65 20.77
C LEU A 68 -13.41 10.56 20.98
N SER A 69 -14.23 10.68 22.03
CA SER A 69 -15.32 9.76 22.31
C SER A 69 -16.28 9.66 21.12
N LEU A 70 -16.63 8.43 20.75
CA LEU A 70 -17.49 8.14 19.61
C LEU A 70 -18.91 7.83 20.08
N LYS A 71 -19.90 8.23 19.27
CA LYS A 71 -21.29 7.85 19.50
C LYS A 71 -21.44 6.33 19.35
N PRO A 72 -21.95 5.62 20.37
CA PRO A 72 -22.14 4.18 20.29
C PRO A 72 -23.26 3.83 19.29
N GLY A 73 -23.14 2.67 18.65
CA GLY A 73 -24.20 2.11 17.80
C GLY A 73 -24.35 2.75 16.42
N LEU A 74 -23.45 3.65 16.01
CA LEU A 74 -23.40 4.16 14.64
C LEU A 74 -22.49 3.31 13.76
N PRO A 75 -22.84 3.10 12.48
CA PRO A 75 -21.97 2.40 11.52
C PRO A 75 -20.74 3.23 11.10
N LEU A 76 -20.70 4.51 11.47
CA LEU A 76 -19.60 5.44 11.19
C LEU A 76 -19.01 5.99 12.49
N LYS A 77 -17.71 6.29 12.50
CA LYS A 77 -17.00 6.88 13.64
C LYS A 77 -17.35 8.37 13.79
N VAL A 78 -18.52 8.66 14.33
CA VAL A 78 -18.96 10.04 14.59
C VAL A 78 -18.64 10.42 16.03
N LEU A 79 -18.01 11.58 16.21
CA LEU A 79 -17.68 12.14 17.51
C LEU A 79 -18.96 12.46 18.32
N GLN A 80 -18.93 12.14 19.60
CA GLN A 80 -20.00 12.44 20.54
C GLN A 80 -20.06 13.95 20.82
N HIS A 81 -18.90 14.57 20.99
CA HIS A 81 -18.71 15.99 21.21
C HIS A 81 -17.75 16.54 20.14
N PHE A 82 -18.09 17.66 19.53
CA PHE A 82 -17.25 18.30 18.51
C PHE A 82 -17.14 19.80 18.79
N GLU A 83 -15.90 20.24 19.02
CA GLU A 83 -15.57 21.63 19.37
C GLU A 83 -14.52 22.12 18.37
N PRO A 84 -14.94 22.72 17.24
CA PRO A 84 -14.00 23.20 16.24
C PRO A 84 -13.26 24.44 16.74
N ALA A 85 -11.97 24.50 16.42
CA ALA A 85 -11.12 25.66 16.69
C ALA A 85 -11.04 26.59 15.47
N GLU A 86 -11.15 26.02 14.27
CA GLU A 86 -11.05 26.72 13.00
C GLU A 86 -12.23 26.37 12.08
N GLU A 87 -12.57 27.31 11.21
CA GLU A 87 -13.62 27.16 10.21
C GLU A 87 -13.25 27.90 8.93
N TRP A 88 -13.16 27.18 7.81
CA TRP A 88 -12.88 27.73 6.48
C TRP A 88 -13.89 27.25 5.45
N VAL A 89 -14.17 28.09 4.45
CA VAL A 89 -14.90 27.67 3.24
C VAL A 89 -13.87 27.50 2.13
N LEU A 90 -13.76 26.28 1.60
CA LEU A 90 -12.87 25.97 0.49
C LEU A 90 -13.63 26.10 -0.84
N GLU A 91 -12.99 26.74 -1.81
CA GLU A 91 -13.41 26.84 -3.20
C GLU A 91 -12.54 25.95 -4.11
N PRO A 92 -12.92 25.68 -5.37
CA PRO A 92 -12.14 24.80 -6.24
C PRO A 92 -10.68 25.27 -6.39
N GLY A 93 -9.74 24.38 -6.04
CA GLY A 93 -8.31 24.65 -6.00
C GLY A 93 -7.74 24.82 -4.59
N ASP A 94 -8.57 25.13 -3.60
CA ASP A 94 -8.14 25.21 -2.21
C ASP A 94 -7.93 23.81 -1.62
N MET A 95 -6.96 23.71 -0.71
CA MET A 95 -6.57 22.45 -0.09
C MET A 95 -6.37 22.60 1.42
N LEU A 96 -6.99 21.69 2.18
CA LEU A 96 -6.81 21.57 3.62
C LEU A 96 -6.01 20.30 3.92
N TYR A 97 -4.91 20.43 4.66
CA TYR A 97 -4.16 19.29 5.18
C TYR A 97 -4.55 19.06 6.64
N LEU A 98 -4.88 17.81 6.98
CA LEU A 98 -5.17 17.39 8.35
C LEU A 98 -4.22 16.26 8.75
N PRO A 99 -3.40 16.44 9.79
CA PRO A 99 -2.65 15.34 10.39
C PRO A 99 -3.57 14.38 11.15
N PRO A 100 -3.08 13.18 11.54
CA PRO A 100 -3.86 12.21 12.29
C PRO A 100 -4.51 12.80 13.54
N HIS A 101 -5.73 12.36 13.82
CA HIS A 101 -6.54 12.67 14.99
C HIS A 101 -6.97 14.14 15.13
N ILE A 102 -6.85 14.96 14.08
CA ILE A 102 -7.56 16.24 14.03
C ILE A 102 -9.03 15.98 13.76
N ALA A 103 -9.87 16.39 14.71
CA ALA A 103 -11.31 16.32 14.56
C ALA A 103 -11.77 17.31 13.49
N HIS A 104 -12.63 16.86 12.58
CA HIS A 104 -13.08 17.68 11.47
C HIS A 104 -14.49 17.31 11.01
N ASP A 105 -15.17 18.30 10.41
CA ASP A 105 -16.52 18.18 9.86
C ASP A 105 -16.62 19.05 8.61
N GLY A 106 -17.03 18.44 7.49
CA GLY A 106 -17.10 19.09 6.19
C GLY A 106 -18.53 19.07 5.65
N ILE A 107 -19.16 20.24 5.57
CA ILE A 107 -20.54 20.41 5.11
C ILE A 107 -20.53 21.11 3.75
N ALA A 108 -21.19 20.50 2.77
CA ALA A 108 -21.32 21.07 1.43
C ALA A 108 -22.18 22.34 1.42
N GLU A 109 -21.74 23.35 0.67
CA GLU A 109 -22.53 24.55 0.35
C GLU A 109 -22.93 24.49 -1.12
N GLY A 110 -24.16 24.03 -1.36
CA GLY A 110 -24.59 23.61 -2.70
C GLY A 110 -23.98 22.29 -3.15
N GLU A 111 -23.97 22.08 -4.47
CA GLU A 111 -23.37 20.89 -5.09
C GLU A 111 -21.84 21.01 -5.10
N CYS A 112 -21.14 20.01 -4.57
CA CYS A 112 -19.68 20.05 -4.47
C CYS A 112 -19.02 18.67 -4.61
N MET A 113 -17.72 18.69 -4.91
CA MET A 113 -16.86 17.51 -4.88
C MET A 113 -15.54 17.82 -4.17
N THR A 114 -15.09 16.89 -3.34
CA THR A 114 -13.81 16.95 -2.63
C THR A 114 -13.01 15.69 -2.93
N ALA A 115 -11.77 15.86 -3.35
CA ALA A 115 -10.79 14.79 -3.52
C ALA A 115 -9.95 14.68 -2.23
N SER A 116 -10.02 13.54 -1.57
CA SER A 116 -9.24 13.19 -0.39
C SER A 116 -8.05 12.33 -0.80
N ILE A 117 -6.84 12.86 -0.63
CA ILE A 117 -5.59 12.14 -0.85
C ILE A 117 -5.18 11.54 0.49
N GLY A 118 -5.45 10.24 0.64
CA GLY A 118 -5.27 9.52 1.90
C GLY A 118 -3.90 8.87 2.02
N PHE A 119 -3.46 8.70 3.27
CA PHE A 119 -2.21 8.01 3.60
C PHE A 119 -2.51 6.68 4.28
N ARG A 120 -1.55 5.75 4.16
CA ARG A 120 -1.53 4.53 4.96
C ARG A 120 -0.97 4.81 6.34
N ALA A 121 -1.66 4.28 7.34
CA ALA A 121 -1.23 4.30 8.73
C ALA A 121 -1.64 2.97 9.42
N PRO A 122 -0.99 1.85 9.06
CA PRO A 122 -1.24 0.58 9.74
C PRO A 122 -0.89 0.70 11.21
N SER A 123 -1.67 0.05 12.07
CA SER A 123 -1.45 0.11 13.52
C SER A 123 -0.21 -0.69 13.92
N ALA A 124 0.36 -0.41 15.10
CA ALA A 124 1.46 -1.22 15.64
C ALA A 124 1.06 -2.69 15.81
N HIS A 125 -0.20 -2.96 16.16
CA HIS A 125 -0.73 -4.32 16.26
C HIS A 125 -0.79 -5.00 14.89
N GLU A 126 -1.30 -4.30 13.88
CA GLU A 126 -1.36 -4.79 12.50
C GLU A 126 0.02 -5.10 11.94
N LEU A 127 0.98 -4.17 12.05
CA LEU A 127 2.36 -4.38 11.60
C LEU A 127 2.99 -5.58 12.32
N THR A 128 2.76 -5.71 13.63
CA THR A 128 3.27 -6.85 14.41
C THR A 128 2.67 -8.17 13.93
N ALA A 129 1.34 -8.23 13.78
CA ALA A 129 0.64 -9.43 13.35
C ALA A 129 1.07 -9.87 11.95
N GLN A 130 1.13 -8.93 11.00
CA GLN A 130 1.54 -9.20 9.62
C GLN A 130 3.03 -9.59 9.52
N PHE A 131 3.89 -8.98 10.35
CA PHE A 131 5.30 -9.37 10.40
C PHE A 131 5.48 -10.80 10.94
N LEU A 132 4.76 -11.18 11.99
CA LEU A 132 4.79 -12.56 12.50
C LEU A 132 4.28 -13.57 11.47
N TYR A 133 3.24 -13.20 10.70
CA TYR A 133 2.77 -14.00 9.57
C TYR A 133 3.84 -14.16 8.48
N HIS A 134 4.48 -13.06 8.08
CA HIS A 134 5.59 -13.07 7.12
C HIS A 134 6.76 -13.97 7.57
N LEU A 135 7.12 -13.93 8.87
CA LEU A 135 8.14 -14.81 9.42
C LEU A 135 7.73 -16.30 9.36
N ALA A 136 6.45 -16.60 9.59
CA ALA A 136 5.93 -17.97 9.53
C ALA A 136 6.03 -18.54 8.11
N GLU A 137 5.61 -17.79 7.09
CA GLU A 137 5.69 -18.19 5.68
C GLU A 137 7.16 -18.46 5.26
N ARG A 138 8.07 -17.53 5.57
CA ARG A 138 9.51 -17.68 5.28
C ARG A 138 10.12 -18.92 5.95
N MET A 139 9.72 -19.22 7.17
CA MET A 139 10.17 -20.42 7.87
C MET A 139 9.62 -21.68 7.21
N GLY A 140 8.39 -21.65 6.70
CA GLY A 140 7.80 -22.71 5.89
C GLY A 140 8.66 -23.05 4.67
N ASP A 141 9.04 -22.06 3.87
CA ASP A 141 9.88 -22.27 2.68
C ASP A 141 11.29 -22.77 3.02
N ALA A 142 11.89 -22.28 4.11
CA ALA A 142 13.20 -22.73 4.57
C ALA A 142 13.17 -24.11 5.27
N SER A 143 11.97 -24.65 5.54
CA SER A 143 11.76 -25.84 6.37
C SER A 143 11.71 -27.17 5.60
N ASP A 144 11.96 -27.17 4.28
CA ASP A 144 12.06 -28.39 3.46
C ASP A 144 13.24 -29.32 3.85
N GLY A 145 14.07 -28.92 4.82
CA GLY A 145 15.05 -29.79 5.46
C GLY A 145 14.49 -30.54 6.70
N PRO A 146 15.08 -31.68 7.09
CA PRO A 146 14.60 -32.55 8.19
C PRO A 146 14.50 -31.89 9.59
N LYS A 147 15.06 -30.68 9.78
CA LYS A 147 14.95 -29.91 11.02
C LYS A 147 13.77 -28.93 11.06
N GLY A 148 13.32 -28.43 9.91
CA GLY A 148 12.28 -27.40 9.85
C GLY A 148 10.86 -27.98 10.04
N ASN A 149 10.63 -29.19 9.56
CA ASN A 149 9.38 -29.95 9.74
C ASN A 149 9.44 -30.97 10.90
N ALA A 150 10.36 -30.78 11.85
CA ALA A 150 10.48 -31.67 12.99
C ALA A 150 9.20 -31.58 13.86
N ARG A 151 8.47 -32.70 13.96
CA ARG A 151 7.30 -32.77 14.84
C ARG A 151 7.71 -32.57 16.29
N TYR A 152 6.83 -31.97 17.08
CA TYR A 152 6.96 -31.92 18.53
C TYR A 152 7.19 -33.32 19.10
N ARG A 153 8.09 -33.43 20.10
CA ARG A 153 8.40 -34.68 20.80
C ARG A 153 8.65 -34.40 22.29
N ASP A 154 8.10 -35.27 23.12
CA ASP A 154 8.15 -35.20 24.58
C ASP A 154 8.50 -36.55 25.23
N PRO A 155 9.60 -37.22 24.83
CA PRO A 155 9.93 -38.56 25.33
C PRO A 155 10.21 -38.63 26.85
N ALA A 156 10.37 -37.48 27.50
CA ALA A 156 10.57 -37.35 28.94
C ALA A 156 9.29 -36.96 29.70
N GLN A 157 8.13 -36.91 29.02
CA GLN A 157 6.85 -36.64 29.66
C GLN A 157 6.36 -37.88 30.40
N GLU A 158 6.23 -37.77 31.72
CA GLU A 158 5.72 -38.85 32.56
C GLU A 158 4.18 -38.95 32.49
N PRO A 159 3.60 -40.14 32.79
CA PRO A 159 2.16 -40.30 32.94
C PRO A 159 1.57 -39.39 34.03
N VAL A 160 0.37 -38.87 33.80
CA VAL A 160 -0.29 -37.91 34.69
C VAL A 160 -1.58 -38.48 35.30
N SER A 161 -1.90 -38.07 36.53
CA SER A 161 -3.18 -38.36 37.19
C SER A 161 -4.26 -37.32 36.92
N SER A 162 -3.87 -36.14 36.42
CA SER A 162 -4.76 -35.02 36.06
C SER A 162 -4.64 -34.72 34.56
N PRO A 163 -5.31 -35.48 33.68
CA PRO A 163 -5.07 -35.44 32.24
C PRO A 163 -5.43 -34.12 31.55
N ALA A 164 -6.21 -33.25 32.19
CA ALA A 164 -6.56 -31.93 31.68
C ALA A 164 -5.53 -30.84 32.03
N ALA A 165 -4.58 -31.11 32.94
CA ALA A 165 -3.55 -30.14 33.32
C ALA A 165 -2.47 -30.06 32.22
N LEU A 166 -2.09 -28.85 31.81
CA LEU A 166 -0.97 -28.64 30.90
C LEU A 166 0.34 -29.04 31.59
N PRO A 167 1.12 -29.99 31.05
CA PRO A 167 2.39 -30.37 31.64
C PRO A 167 3.39 -29.19 31.56
N PRO A 168 4.11 -28.85 32.65
CA PRO A 168 5.12 -27.81 32.61
C PRO A 168 6.20 -28.04 31.54
N LEU A 169 6.61 -29.31 31.35
CA LEU A 169 7.58 -29.69 30.33
C LEU A 169 7.09 -29.35 28.90
N LEU A 170 5.79 -29.45 28.63
CA LEU A 170 5.22 -29.05 27.34
C LEU A 170 5.39 -27.55 27.11
N ILE A 171 5.08 -26.73 28.12
CA ILE A 171 5.23 -25.26 28.06
C ILE A 171 6.69 -24.89 27.82
N ASP A 172 7.62 -25.45 28.58
CA ASP A 172 9.05 -25.17 28.46
C ASP A 172 9.59 -25.53 27.07
N ARG A 173 9.18 -26.69 26.54
CA ARG A 173 9.60 -27.15 25.21
C ARG A 173 9.07 -26.25 24.10
N VAL A 174 7.80 -25.86 24.15
CA VAL A 174 7.22 -24.93 23.18
C VAL A 174 7.87 -23.55 23.30
N GLY A 175 8.12 -23.06 24.52
CA GLY A 175 8.85 -21.82 24.76
C GLY A 175 10.25 -21.83 24.12
N ALA A 176 10.99 -22.93 24.27
CA ALA A 176 12.30 -23.10 23.63
C ALA A 176 12.22 -23.16 22.09
N ILE A 177 11.14 -23.71 21.52
CA ILE A 177 10.91 -23.68 20.06
C ILE A 177 10.69 -22.23 19.60
N LEU A 178 9.79 -21.50 20.26
CA LEU A 178 9.47 -20.11 19.93
C LEU A 178 10.69 -19.18 20.11
N ALA A 179 11.55 -19.43 21.10
CA ALA A 179 12.78 -18.67 21.31
C ALA A 179 13.80 -18.79 20.17
N ASN A 180 13.66 -19.77 19.28
CA ASN A 180 14.50 -19.88 18.08
C ASN A 180 14.03 -19.00 16.91
N VAL A 181 12.85 -18.39 17.02
CA VAL A 181 12.36 -17.44 16.01
C VAL A 181 13.17 -16.15 16.12
N ASN A 182 14.04 -15.93 15.14
CA ASN A 182 14.91 -14.76 15.07
C ASN A 182 14.71 -14.04 13.73
N TRP A 183 14.91 -12.72 13.74
CA TRP A 183 14.87 -11.87 12.56
C TRP A 183 15.95 -10.80 12.63
N ASN A 184 16.24 -10.19 11.49
CA ASN A 184 17.16 -9.07 11.34
C ASN A 184 16.53 -7.96 10.49
N GLU A 185 17.26 -6.86 10.28
CA GLU A 185 16.79 -5.71 9.50
C GLU A 185 16.36 -6.07 8.07
N LYS A 186 16.98 -7.07 7.43
CA LYS A 186 16.59 -7.52 6.09
C LYS A 186 15.22 -8.20 6.09
N ASP A 187 14.88 -8.92 7.15
CA ASP A 187 13.56 -9.55 7.27
C ASP A 187 12.49 -8.47 7.43
N ILE A 188 12.79 -7.40 8.18
CA ILE A 188 11.89 -6.24 8.33
C ILE A 188 11.75 -5.50 6.99
N ALA A 189 12.84 -5.24 6.29
CA ALA A 189 12.81 -4.57 4.99
C ALA A 189 12.04 -5.38 3.94
N ALA A 190 12.25 -6.71 3.90
CA ALA A 190 11.52 -7.60 3.02
C ALA A 190 10.01 -7.58 3.33
N PHE A 191 9.64 -7.72 4.61
CA PHE A 191 8.26 -7.60 5.07
C PHE A 191 7.62 -6.27 4.65
N LEU A 192 8.26 -5.15 4.96
CA LEU A 192 7.71 -3.83 4.63
C LEU A 192 7.57 -3.64 3.12
N GLY A 193 8.56 -4.09 2.35
CA GLY A 193 8.54 -4.03 0.90
C GLY A 193 7.41 -4.83 0.28
N THR A 194 7.22 -6.09 0.69
CA THR A 194 6.12 -6.93 0.19
C THR A 194 4.78 -6.39 0.66
N TYR A 195 4.60 -6.20 1.97
CA TYR A 195 3.32 -5.76 2.55
C TYR A 195 2.85 -4.40 2.03
N LEU A 196 3.76 -3.44 1.82
CA LEU A 196 3.39 -2.10 1.34
C LEU A 196 3.32 -2.01 -0.19
N SER A 197 3.92 -2.94 -0.93
CA SER A 197 3.73 -3.02 -2.38
C SER A 197 2.51 -3.86 -2.78
N GLU A 198 1.96 -4.67 -1.87
CA GLU A 198 0.78 -5.49 -2.16
C GLU A 198 -0.47 -4.62 -2.39
N PRO A 199 -1.16 -4.75 -3.54
CA PRO A 199 -2.42 -4.06 -3.80
C PRO A 199 -3.52 -4.62 -2.90
N LYS A 200 -4.55 -3.80 -2.62
CA LYS A 200 -5.76 -4.26 -1.91
C LYS A 200 -6.36 -5.46 -2.66
N ALA A 201 -6.87 -6.47 -1.94
CA ALA A 201 -7.33 -7.74 -2.52
C ALA A 201 -8.40 -7.61 -3.63
N ASN A 202 -9.13 -6.49 -3.69
CA ASN A 202 -10.11 -6.19 -4.73
C ASN A 202 -9.52 -5.53 -5.99
N VAL A 203 -8.22 -5.25 -6.02
CA VAL A 203 -7.51 -4.65 -7.15
C VAL A 203 -7.08 -5.75 -8.10
N VAL A 204 -7.75 -5.81 -9.25
CA VAL A 204 -7.46 -6.78 -10.31
C VAL A 204 -6.73 -6.08 -11.46
N PHE A 205 -5.68 -6.70 -11.98
CA PHE A 205 -5.00 -6.24 -13.18
C PHE A 205 -5.63 -6.83 -14.43
N ASP A 206 -5.76 -5.99 -15.45
CA ASP A 206 -6.27 -6.41 -16.75
C ASP A 206 -5.07 -6.58 -17.69
N PRO A 207 -4.77 -7.81 -18.16
CA PRO A 207 -3.74 -8.00 -19.15
C PRO A 207 -4.13 -7.30 -20.47
N PRO A 208 -3.16 -6.99 -21.35
CA PRO A 208 -3.44 -6.40 -22.65
C PRO A 208 -4.38 -7.28 -23.46
N GLU A 209 -5.45 -6.70 -24.04
CA GLU A 209 -6.43 -7.43 -24.87
C GLU A 209 -5.78 -8.32 -25.93
N ARG A 210 -4.67 -7.83 -26.51
CA ARG A 210 -3.80 -8.59 -27.40
C ARG A 210 -2.38 -8.59 -26.87
N VAL A 211 -2.01 -9.67 -26.20
CA VAL A 211 -0.65 -9.89 -25.73
C VAL A 211 0.30 -9.99 -26.94
N LEU A 212 1.30 -9.10 -26.94
CA LEU A 212 2.42 -9.14 -27.88
C LEU A 212 3.45 -10.15 -27.36
N ASN A 213 4.10 -10.88 -28.26
CA ASN A 213 5.33 -11.59 -27.87
C ASN A 213 6.43 -10.58 -27.53
N GLU A 214 7.49 -11.03 -26.87
CA GLU A 214 8.57 -10.15 -26.39
C GLU A 214 9.14 -9.28 -27.51
N GLN A 215 9.43 -9.87 -28.68
CA GLN A 215 10.00 -9.13 -29.82
C GLN A 215 9.08 -7.97 -30.26
N LYS A 216 7.77 -8.20 -30.40
CA LYS A 216 6.82 -7.14 -30.79
C LYS A 216 6.60 -6.12 -29.67
N PHE A 217 6.65 -6.55 -28.41
CA PHE A 217 6.60 -5.65 -27.27
C PHE A 217 7.79 -4.68 -27.28
N VAL A 218 9.01 -5.20 -27.44
CA VAL A 218 10.25 -4.41 -27.52
C VAL A 218 10.19 -3.42 -28.67
N GLU A 219 9.79 -3.86 -29.87
CA GLU A 219 9.66 -2.96 -31.03
C GLU A 219 8.64 -1.83 -30.82
N ARG A 220 7.59 -2.08 -30.04
CA ARG A 220 6.63 -1.03 -29.66
C ARG A 220 7.19 -0.11 -28.57
N ALA A 221 7.80 -0.67 -27.54
CA ALA A 221 8.40 0.07 -26.44
C ALA A 221 9.53 1.00 -26.91
N LYS A 222 10.34 0.60 -27.89
CA LYS A 222 11.34 1.47 -28.55
C LYS A 222 10.74 2.73 -29.18
N LYS A 223 9.47 2.69 -29.59
CA LYS A 223 8.77 3.81 -30.25
C LYS A 223 8.00 4.67 -29.26
N THR A 224 7.39 4.05 -28.26
CA THR A 224 6.42 4.73 -27.38
C THR A 224 6.86 4.84 -25.93
N GLY A 225 7.93 4.15 -25.53
CA GLY A 225 8.27 3.94 -24.13
C GLY A 225 7.33 2.95 -23.44
N VAL A 226 7.51 2.83 -22.12
CA VAL A 226 6.71 2.00 -21.22
C VAL A 226 6.29 2.81 -19.98
N ARG A 227 5.22 2.40 -19.31
CA ARG A 227 4.78 2.95 -18.04
C ARG A 227 4.20 1.88 -17.14
N LEU A 228 4.37 2.03 -15.83
CA LEU A 228 3.66 1.19 -14.87
C LEU A 228 2.15 1.43 -14.99
N ASP A 229 1.36 0.37 -14.82
CA ASP A 229 -0.08 0.52 -14.65
C ASP A 229 -0.37 1.37 -13.40
N ARG A 230 -1.52 2.05 -13.37
CA ARG A 230 -1.92 2.91 -12.24
C ARG A 230 -2.05 2.12 -10.94
N LYS A 231 -2.42 0.84 -11.05
CA LYS A 231 -2.56 -0.09 -9.94
C LYS A 231 -1.23 -0.66 -9.45
N THR A 232 -0.15 -0.56 -10.23
CA THR A 232 1.15 -1.13 -9.87
C THR A 232 1.84 -0.30 -8.79
N ILE A 233 2.27 -0.96 -7.73
CA ILE A 233 3.10 -0.38 -6.68
C ILE A 233 4.49 -1.01 -6.80
N LEU A 234 5.47 -0.19 -7.16
CA LEU A 234 6.87 -0.61 -7.29
C LEU A 234 7.69 0.17 -6.26
N LEU A 235 8.24 -0.54 -5.29
CA LEU A 235 9.12 -0.01 -4.24
C LEU A 235 10.52 -0.63 -4.42
N TYR A 236 11.54 0.01 -3.86
CA TYR A 236 12.89 -0.57 -3.84
C TYR A 236 13.70 -0.07 -2.65
N ASP A 237 14.72 -0.84 -2.30
CA ASP A 237 15.78 -0.45 -1.37
C ASP A 237 17.16 -0.68 -2.02
N ALA A 238 18.24 -0.64 -1.23
CA ALA A 238 19.60 -0.82 -1.74
C ALA A 238 19.90 -2.22 -2.33
N ARG A 239 19.10 -3.23 -1.97
CA ARG A 239 19.32 -4.66 -2.23
C ARG A 239 18.20 -5.30 -3.03
N SER A 240 16.97 -4.86 -2.86
CA SER A 240 15.78 -5.52 -3.40
C SER A 240 14.82 -4.51 -4.05
N PHE A 241 13.96 -5.00 -4.92
CA PHE A 241 12.76 -4.29 -5.33
C PHE A 241 11.53 -5.12 -5.00
N PHE A 242 10.40 -4.44 -4.85
CA PHE A 242 9.13 -5.02 -4.45
C PHE A 242 8.05 -4.54 -5.40
N VAL A 243 7.37 -5.47 -6.06
CA VAL A 243 6.32 -5.16 -7.01
C VAL A 243 5.08 -5.95 -6.67
N ASN A 244 3.99 -5.25 -6.38
CA ASN A 244 2.68 -5.86 -6.14
C ASN A 244 2.67 -7.00 -5.09
N GLY A 245 3.52 -6.92 -4.05
CA GLY A 245 3.63 -7.95 -3.01
C GLY A 245 4.78 -8.93 -3.19
N GLU A 246 5.39 -8.97 -4.37
CA GLU A 246 6.54 -9.84 -4.67
C GLU A 246 7.86 -9.14 -4.37
N ALA A 247 8.87 -9.92 -3.96
CA ALA A 247 10.21 -9.42 -3.63
C ALA A 247 11.28 -10.09 -4.50
N GLU A 248 12.15 -9.27 -5.09
CA GLU A 248 13.25 -9.74 -5.93
C GLU A 248 14.55 -8.98 -5.65
N LEU A 249 15.69 -9.60 -5.99
CA LEU A 249 17.00 -8.98 -5.82
C LEU A 249 17.20 -7.86 -6.85
N LEU A 250 17.54 -6.67 -6.36
CA LEU A 250 17.95 -5.55 -7.19
C LEU A 250 19.41 -5.74 -7.66
N SER A 251 19.57 -6.58 -8.68
CA SER A 251 20.87 -6.88 -9.29
C SER A 251 21.53 -5.63 -9.89
N SER A 252 22.86 -5.68 -10.11
CA SER A 252 23.60 -4.58 -10.73
C SER A 252 23.08 -4.17 -12.12
N LYS A 253 22.48 -5.10 -12.86
CA LYS A 253 21.82 -4.82 -14.15
C LYS A 253 20.52 -4.03 -13.96
N LEU A 254 19.68 -4.46 -13.02
CA LEU A 254 18.40 -3.79 -12.72
C LEU A 254 18.60 -2.39 -12.14
N LYS A 255 19.66 -2.18 -11.33
CA LYS A 255 20.03 -0.86 -10.78
C LYS A 255 20.23 0.24 -11.84
N LYS A 256 20.47 -0.12 -13.10
CA LYS A 256 20.66 0.85 -14.20
C LYS A 256 19.39 1.58 -14.63
N TRP A 257 18.21 1.03 -14.33
CA TRP A 257 16.94 1.52 -14.88
C TRP A 257 15.73 1.35 -13.96
N LEU A 258 15.72 0.37 -13.05
CA LEU A 258 14.54 0.06 -12.24
C LEU A 258 14.19 1.18 -11.24
N PRO A 259 15.16 1.81 -10.54
CA PRO A 259 14.87 2.98 -9.71
C PRO A 259 14.25 4.13 -10.52
N GLU A 260 14.78 4.39 -11.73
CA GLU A 260 14.23 5.41 -12.64
C GLU A 260 12.78 5.09 -13.02
N LEU A 261 12.48 3.84 -13.39
CA LEU A 261 11.11 3.41 -13.68
C LEU A 261 10.19 3.49 -12.45
N ALA A 262 10.67 3.15 -11.25
CA ALA A 262 9.89 3.26 -10.01
C ALA A 262 9.55 4.72 -9.70
N ASP A 263 10.56 5.59 -9.72
CA ASP A 263 10.43 7.00 -9.33
C ASP A 263 9.63 7.81 -10.34
N THR A 264 9.83 7.57 -11.64
CA THR A 264 9.12 8.32 -12.70
C THR A 264 7.83 7.63 -13.17
N ARG A 265 7.66 6.34 -12.84
CA ARG A 265 6.60 5.44 -13.32
C ARG A 265 6.60 5.21 -14.83
N CYS A 266 7.59 5.70 -15.56
CA CYS A 266 7.71 5.49 -16.99
C CYS A 266 9.18 5.42 -17.44
N LEU A 267 9.40 4.81 -18.60
CA LEU A 267 10.65 4.97 -19.34
C LEU A 267 10.29 5.46 -20.73
N GLU A 268 10.76 6.65 -21.07
CA GLU A 268 10.54 7.21 -22.40
C GLU A 268 11.17 6.35 -23.48
N ALA A 269 10.65 6.44 -24.71
CA ALA A 269 11.13 5.67 -25.86
C ALA A 269 12.66 5.77 -26.06
N LYS A 270 13.22 6.99 -26.02
CA LYS A 270 14.67 7.21 -26.17
C LYS A 270 15.45 6.48 -25.09
N ARG A 271 15.00 6.57 -23.84
CA ARG A 271 15.65 5.92 -22.71
C ARG A 271 15.56 4.41 -22.81
N PHE A 272 14.39 3.88 -23.15
CA PHE A 272 14.17 2.46 -23.38
C PHE A 272 15.15 1.90 -24.42
N VAL A 273 15.36 2.60 -25.54
CA VAL A 273 16.33 2.22 -26.58
C VAL A 273 17.74 2.08 -26.02
N THR A 274 18.19 3.01 -25.17
CA THR A 274 19.54 2.96 -24.57
C THR A 274 19.77 1.76 -23.65
N LEU A 275 18.69 1.13 -23.18
CA LEU A 275 18.72 0.01 -22.25
C LEU A 275 18.33 -1.31 -22.91
N THR A 276 17.91 -1.30 -24.18
CA THR A 276 17.28 -2.47 -24.84
C THR A 276 18.24 -3.64 -25.03
N ASP A 277 19.55 -3.40 -25.08
CA ASP A 277 20.55 -4.47 -25.20
C ASP A 277 20.69 -5.30 -23.91
N GLU A 278 20.09 -4.87 -22.79
CA GLU A 278 20.00 -5.64 -21.56
C GLU A 278 18.80 -6.62 -21.65
N SER A 279 19.03 -7.84 -22.13
CA SER A 279 17.97 -8.86 -22.30
C SER A 279 17.17 -9.17 -21.02
N SER A 280 17.79 -9.01 -19.84
CA SER A 280 17.08 -9.17 -18.57
C SER A 280 16.04 -8.08 -18.31
N MET A 281 16.22 -6.88 -18.87
CA MET A 281 15.21 -5.82 -18.77
C MET A 281 14.00 -6.13 -19.65
N THR A 282 14.22 -6.50 -20.91
CA THR A 282 13.11 -6.70 -21.86
C THR A 282 12.23 -7.87 -21.47
N ALA A 283 12.84 -8.96 -20.97
CA ALA A 283 12.12 -10.11 -20.47
C ALA A 283 11.23 -9.75 -19.25
N LEU A 284 11.80 -9.08 -18.24
CA LEU A 284 11.07 -8.69 -17.03
C LEU A 284 9.92 -7.71 -17.32
N LEU A 285 10.18 -6.68 -18.14
CA LEU A 285 9.14 -5.71 -18.51
C LEU A 285 8.06 -6.35 -19.41
N HIS A 286 8.41 -7.37 -20.21
CA HIS A 286 7.45 -8.13 -21.00
C HIS A 286 6.57 -9.02 -20.12
N GLU A 287 7.13 -9.64 -19.07
CA GLU A 287 6.39 -10.39 -18.06
C GLU A 287 5.38 -9.49 -17.33
N TRP A 288 5.83 -8.32 -16.83
CA TRP A 288 4.94 -7.33 -16.21
C TRP A 288 3.88 -6.80 -17.17
N TYR A 289 4.22 -6.65 -18.46
CA TYR A 289 3.23 -6.31 -19.50
C TYR A 289 2.18 -7.40 -19.66
N CYS A 290 2.59 -8.68 -19.70
CA CYS A 290 1.68 -9.81 -19.78
C CYS A 290 0.77 -9.91 -18.55
N ALA A 291 1.27 -9.57 -17.37
CA ALA A 291 0.51 -9.53 -16.11
C ALA A 291 -0.40 -8.29 -15.98
N GLY A 292 -0.30 -7.32 -16.90
CA GLY A 292 -1.06 -6.06 -16.85
C GLY A 292 -0.48 -5.02 -15.87
N TRP A 293 0.69 -5.28 -15.27
CA TRP A 293 1.39 -4.36 -14.35
C TRP A 293 2.09 -3.22 -15.08
N LEU A 294 2.27 -3.36 -16.38
CA LEU A 294 2.96 -2.42 -17.26
C LEU A 294 2.19 -2.23 -18.56
N ARG A 295 2.23 -1.01 -19.11
CA ARG A 295 1.64 -0.66 -20.41
C ARG A 295 2.69 -0.08 -21.34
N THR A 296 2.49 -0.25 -22.65
CA THR A 296 3.26 0.49 -23.66
C THR A 296 2.73 1.91 -23.82
N GLY A 297 3.65 2.86 -24.06
CA GLY A 297 3.38 4.29 -24.12
C GLY A 297 3.72 5.00 -22.81
N ALA A 298 4.42 6.12 -22.87
CA ALA A 298 4.35 7.13 -21.81
C ALA A 298 3.05 7.92 -21.99
N LEU A 299 2.26 8.10 -20.91
CA LEU A 299 1.20 9.12 -20.94
C LEU A 299 1.90 10.49 -20.96
N PRO A 300 1.39 11.47 -21.73
CA PRO A 300 1.90 12.84 -21.67
C PRO A 300 1.70 13.48 -20.29
#